data_AF-A0A3A5W1T7-F1
#
_entry.id   AF-A0A3A5W1T7-F1
#
_cell.length_a   1.000
_cell.length_b   1.000
_cell.length_c   1.000
_cell.angle_alpha   90.00
_cell.angle_beta   90.00
_cell.angle_gamma   90.00
#
_symmetry.space_group_name_H-M   'P 1'
#
loop_
_entity.id
_entity.type
_entity.pdbx_description
1 polymer ?
#
loop_
_entity_poly.entity_id
_entity_poly.type
_entity_poly.pdbx_seq_one_letter_code
_entity_poly.pdbx_strand_id
1 'polypeptide(L)'
;MNGLPDAHDLNIDDDTWELACAAASRRHTDDDDLLAVQQTLAEAGRWDGVYVLSVLAGLETSVLIDADDKVFIDWGTAGQVTLQPPVGGRIPFKLWVHTHPRFAAYWSGTDTNSLSLGAGILETAMVLGQPGPKHSSNRSLVEVGDDSMLSEQGPLSQWTDEEPVPWSDWYAENNIEVEVEA
;
A
#
# COMPACT_ATOMS: atom_id res chain seq x y z
N MET A 1 5.88 -20.67 5.69
CA MET A 1 4.85 -19.96 6.47
C MET A 1 4.26 -18.94 5.51
N ASN A 2 3.42 -19.37 4.57
CA ASN A 2 3.13 -18.59 3.35
C ASN A 2 1.65 -18.65 2.97
N GLY A 3 0.75 -18.59 3.96
CA GLY A 3 -0.68 -18.38 3.71
C GLY A 3 -1.00 -16.91 3.86
N LEU A 4 -1.76 -16.35 2.92
CA LEU A 4 -2.49 -15.11 3.13
C LEU A 4 -3.66 -15.46 4.09
N PRO A 5 -3.71 -14.91 5.31
CA PRO A 5 -4.76 -15.27 6.26
C PRO A 5 -6.13 -14.90 5.70
N ASP A 6 -7.16 -15.69 6.01
CA ASP A 6 -8.52 -15.35 5.64
C ASP A 6 -8.73 -14.99 4.14
N ALA A 7 -8.04 -15.73 3.24
CA ALA A 7 -8.05 -15.40 1.81
C ALA A 7 -9.29 -15.91 1.06
N HIS A 8 -10.16 -16.67 1.73
CA HIS A 8 -11.27 -17.40 1.13
C HIS A 8 -12.30 -16.49 0.41
N ASP A 9 -12.44 -15.25 0.89
CA ASP A 9 -13.37 -14.26 0.32
C ASP A 9 -12.79 -13.46 -0.86
N LEU A 10 -11.50 -13.62 -1.17
CA LEU A 10 -10.83 -12.83 -2.22
C LEU A 10 -11.01 -13.37 -3.63
N ASN A 11 -11.65 -14.53 -3.78
CA ASN A 11 -11.79 -15.22 -5.07
C ASN A 11 -10.43 -15.42 -5.79
N ILE A 12 -9.36 -15.59 -5.00
CA ILE A 12 -8.02 -16.00 -5.46
C ILE A 12 -7.86 -17.45 -5.02
N ASP A 13 -7.77 -18.37 -5.96
CA ASP A 13 -7.50 -19.77 -5.63
C ASP A 13 -6.01 -19.99 -5.29
N ASP A 14 -5.73 -21.11 -4.61
CA ASP A 14 -4.39 -21.45 -4.13
C ASP A 14 -3.37 -21.51 -5.28
N ASP A 15 -3.76 -22.08 -6.44
CA ASP A 15 -2.89 -22.21 -7.61
C ASP A 15 -2.50 -20.82 -8.15
N THR A 16 -3.46 -19.90 -8.26
CA THR A 16 -3.24 -18.52 -8.72
C THR A 16 -2.36 -17.75 -7.74
N TRP A 17 -2.59 -17.91 -6.43
CA TRP A 17 -1.73 -17.32 -5.40
C TRP A 17 -0.30 -17.85 -5.47
N GLU A 18 -0.12 -19.15 -5.65
CA GLU A 18 1.20 -19.77 -5.80
C GLU A 18 1.94 -19.27 -7.06
N LEU A 19 1.23 -19.10 -8.18
CA LEU A 19 1.79 -18.54 -9.41
C LEU A 19 2.28 -17.11 -9.20
N ALA A 20 1.45 -16.24 -8.60
CA ALA A 20 1.83 -14.86 -8.28
C ALA A 20 3.03 -14.81 -7.33
N CYS A 21 3.06 -15.63 -6.28
CA CYS A 21 4.19 -15.75 -5.36
C CYS A 21 5.48 -16.18 -6.07
N ALA A 22 5.36 -17.13 -7.01
CA ALA A 22 6.49 -17.63 -7.78
C ALA A 22 7.01 -16.58 -8.78
N ALA A 23 6.12 -15.82 -9.44
CA ALA A 23 6.48 -14.70 -10.30
C ALA A 23 7.18 -13.58 -9.52
N ALA A 24 6.62 -13.17 -8.37
CA ALA A 24 7.22 -12.19 -7.47
C ALA A 24 8.63 -12.62 -7.05
N SER A 25 8.79 -13.87 -6.58
CA SER A 25 10.10 -14.41 -6.17
C SER A 25 11.16 -14.40 -7.28
N ARG A 26 10.74 -14.50 -8.55
CA ARG A 26 11.62 -14.41 -9.72
C ARG A 26 11.82 -12.97 -10.21
N ARG A 27 11.13 -11.99 -9.61
CA ARG A 27 11.09 -10.57 -10.00
C ARG A 27 10.53 -10.37 -11.42
N HIS A 28 9.58 -11.21 -11.81
CA HIS A 28 8.82 -11.00 -13.04
C HIS A 28 7.65 -10.08 -12.74
N THR A 29 7.91 -8.77 -12.61
CA THR A 29 6.93 -7.78 -12.16
C THR A 29 5.88 -7.42 -13.22
N ASP A 30 6.07 -7.89 -14.44
CA ASP A 30 5.17 -7.77 -15.59
C ASP A 30 4.36 -9.05 -15.87
N ASP A 31 4.43 -10.03 -14.97
CA ASP A 31 3.69 -11.29 -15.05
C ASP A 31 2.18 -11.05 -14.83
N ASP A 32 1.35 -11.59 -15.72
CA ASP A 32 -0.11 -11.36 -15.72
C ASP A 32 -0.78 -11.88 -14.45
N ASP A 33 -0.35 -13.03 -13.91
CA ASP A 33 -0.93 -13.62 -12.70
C ASP A 33 -0.56 -12.80 -11.47
N LEU A 34 0.69 -12.32 -11.39
CA LEU A 34 1.13 -11.41 -10.33
C LEU A 34 0.32 -10.11 -10.33
N LEU A 35 0.17 -9.48 -11.49
CA LEU A 35 -0.57 -8.21 -11.61
C LEU A 35 -2.05 -8.40 -11.30
N ALA A 36 -2.67 -9.49 -11.77
CA ALA A 36 -4.06 -9.80 -11.48
C ALA A 36 -4.31 -10.03 -9.98
N VAL A 37 -3.45 -10.83 -9.33
CA VAL A 37 -3.54 -11.07 -7.87
C VAL A 37 -3.35 -9.76 -7.11
N GLN A 38 -2.34 -8.97 -7.45
CA GLN A 38 -2.09 -7.70 -6.77
C GLN A 38 -3.24 -6.71 -6.95
N GLN A 39 -3.88 -6.69 -8.13
CA GLN A 39 -5.08 -5.89 -8.37
C GLN A 39 -6.23 -6.35 -7.46
N THR A 40 -6.54 -7.64 -7.42
CA THR A 40 -7.60 -8.18 -6.55
C THR A 40 -7.34 -7.86 -5.08
N LEU A 41 -6.08 -7.97 -4.63
CA LEU A 41 -5.71 -7.62 -3.26
C LEU A 41 -5.91 -6.13 -2.97
N ALA A 42 -5.51 -5.25 -3.90
CA ALA A 42 -5.70 -3.81 -3.76
C ALA A 42 -7.19 -3.41 -3.74
N GLU A 43 -8.01 -3.99 -4.62
CA GLU A 43 -9.45 -3.76 -4.68
C GLU A 43 -10.15 -4.23 -3.39
N ALA A 44 -9.65 -5.30 -2.76
CA ALA A 44 -10.15 -5.83 -1.50
C ALA A 44 -9.53 -5.17 -0.25
N GLY A 45 -8.60 -4.23 -0.39
CA GLY A 45 -7.88 -3.63 0.74
C GLY A 45 -6.96 -4.60 1.50
N ARG A 46 -6.56 -5.71 0.87
CA ARG A 46 -5.66 -6.74 1.42
C ARG A 46 -4.20 -6.35 1.27
N TRP A 47 -3.84 -5.32 2.01
CA TRP A 47 -2.50 -4.72 1.99
C TRP A 47 -1.42 -5.65 2.54
N ASP A 48 -1.80 -6.57 3.42
CA ASP A 48 -0.94 -7.66 3.87
C ASP A 48 -0.47 -8.54 2.71
N GLY A 49 -1.37 -8.91 1.78
CA GLY A 49 -1.02 -9.67 0.58
C GLY A 49 -0.13 -8.89 -0.37
N VAL A 50 -0.44 -7.60 -0.61
CA VAL A 50 0.40 -6.72 -1.43
C VAL A 50 1.81 -6.62 -0.84
N TYR A 51 1.91 -6.49 0.49
CA TYR A 51 3.18 -6.46 1.19
C TYR A 51 3.94 -7.78 1.08
N VAL A 52 3.27 -8.93 1.19
CA VAL A 52 3.89 -10.26 1.01
C VAL A 52 4.52 -10.39 -0.38
N LEU A 53 3.82 -10.00 -1.44
CA LEU A 53 4.34 -10.03 -2.81
C LEU A 53 5.58 -9.14 -2.96
N SER A 54 5.55 -7.94 -2.39
CA SER A 54 6.69 -7.01 -2.34
C SER A 54 7.90 -7.59 -1.60
N VAL A 55 7.68 -8.24 -0.45
CA VAL A 55 8.73 -8.93 0.31
C VAL A 55 9.34 -10.08 -0.49
N LEU A 56 8.53 -10.90 -1.15
CA LEU A 56 8.99 -12.01 -2.00
C LEU A 56 9.85 -11.52 -3.17
N ALA A 57 9.41 -10.45 -3.85
CA ALA A 57 10.20 -9.84 -4.91
C ALA A 57 11.47 -9.15 -4.39
N GLY A 58 11.41 -8.63 -3.16
CA GLY A 58 12.43 -7.77 -2.59
C GLY A 58 12.57 -6.46 -3.36
N LEU A 59 11.46 -5.99 -3.92
CA LEU A 59 11.27 -4.77 -4.71
C LEU A 59 10.12 -3.97 -4.11
N GLU A 60 10.15 -2.64 -4.26
CA GLU A 60 9.03 -1.82 -3.84
C GLU A 60 7.95 -1.86 -4.91
N THR A 61 6.69 -1.89 -4.49
CA THR A 61 5.54 -1.68 -5.37
C THR A 61 4.73 -0.50 -4.87
N SER A 62 4.05 0.17 -5.79
CA SER A 62 3.03 1.17 -5.49
C SER A 62 1.70 0.82 -6.12
N VAL A 63 0.64 1.14 -5.38
CA VAL A 63 -0.74 1.10 -5.83
C VAL A 63 -1.31 2.50 -5.71
N LEU A 64 -1.96 3.00 -6.76
CA LEU A 64 -2.74 4.24 -6.73
C LEU A 64 -4.19 3.92 -7.07
N ILE A 65 -5.12 4.40 -6.24
CA ILE A 65 -6.57 4.27 -6.45
C ILE A 65 -7.13 5.65 -6.76
N ASP A 66 -7.81 5.77 -7.90
CA ASP A 66 -8.41 7.03 -8.34
C ASP A 66 -9.85 7.24 -7.84
N ALA A 67 -10.44 8.39 -8.16
CA ALA A 67 -11.80 8.72 -7.71
C ALA A 67 -12.88 7.75 -8.23
N ASP A 68 -12.64 7.05 -9.35
CA ASP A 68 -13.55 6.06 -9.95
C ASP A 68 -13.20 4.62 -9.51
N ASP A 69 -12.40 4.45 -8.46
CA ASP A 69 -11.93 3.16 -7.92
C ASP A 69 -11.04 2.36 -8.88
N LYS A 70 -10.41 3.02 -9.86
CA LYS A 70 -9.44 2.35 -10.73
C LYS A 70 -8.11 2.19 -10.02
N VAL A 71 -7.60 0.97 -10.07
CA VAL A 71 -6.30 0.57 -9.51
C VAL A 71 -5.20 0.70 -10.55
N PHE A 72 -4.08 1.32 -10.16
CA PHE A 72 -2.88 1.45 -10.96
C PHE A 72 -1.69 0.93 -10.17
N ILE A 73 -0.94 -0.01 -10.74
CA ILE A 73 0.18 -0.69 -10.07
C ILE A 73 1.49 -0.31 -10.76
N ASP A 74 2.51 -0.04 -9.96
CA ASP A 74 3.88 0.17 -10.42
C ASP A 74 4.87 -0.63 -9.55
N TRP A 75 6.01 -1.00 -10.14
CA TRP A 75 7.09 -1.74 -9.48
C TRP A 75 8.41 -1.01 -9.68
N GLY A 76 9.12 -0.75 -8.56
CA GLY A 76 10.36 0.00 -8.55
C GLY A 76 11.43 -0.60 -7.64
N THR A 77 12.66 -0.12 -7.82
CA THR A 77 13.73 -0.38 -6.86
C THR A 77 13.63 0.54 -5.64
N ALA A 78 14.19 0.08 -4.51
CA ALA A 78 14.08 0.76 -3.22
C ALA A 78 14.38 2.27 -3.26
N GLY A 79 13.45 3.09 -2.74
CA GLY A 79 13.57 4.55 -2.67
C GLY A 79 13.33 5.30 -3.98
N GLN A 80 12.85 4.62 -5.04
CA GLN A 80 12.53 5.23 -6.34
C GLN A 80 11.04 5.24 -6.67
N VAL A 81 10.21 4.57 -5.87
CA VAL A 81 8.77 4.56 -6.09
C VAL A 81 8.21 5.93 -5.71
N THR A 82 7.65 6.61 -6.69
CA THR A 82 7.12 7.98 -6.56
C THR A 82 5.64 7.95 -6.90
N LEU A 83 4.88 8.90 -6.37
CA LEU A 83 3.51 9.11 -6.84
C LEU A 83 3.56 9.51 -8.32
N GLN A 84 3.13 8.60 -9.20
CA GLN A 84 3.04 8.82 -10.64
C GLN A 84 1.58 8.75 -11.08
N PRO A 85 0.87 9.90 -11.12
CA PRO A 85 -0.50 9.95 -11.64
C PRO A 85 -0.57 9.38 -13.06
N PRO A 86 -1.34 8.32 -13.30
CA PRO A 86 -1.45 7.68 -14.60
C PRO A 86 -2.26 8.56 -15.55
N VAL A 87 -1.93 8.48 -16.84
CA VAL A 87 -2.72 9.15 -17.88
C VAL A 87 -4.14 8.58 -17.86
N GLY A 88 -5.13 9.45 -17.63
CA GLY A 88 -6.55 9.08 -17.58
C GLY A 88 -7.08 8.73 -16.20
N GLY A 89 -6.27 8.82 -15.14
CA GLY A 89 -6.74 8.70 -13.75
C GLY A 89 -7.59 9.91 -13.33
N ARG A 90 -8.63 9.65 -12.52
CA ARG A 90 -9.55 10.70 -12.05
C ARG A 90 -9.16 11.23 -10.67
N ILE A 91 -8.98 12.55 -10.58
CA ILE A 91 -8.66 13.25 -9.32
C ILE A 91 -9.92 13.73 -8.58
N PRO A 92 -9.88 13.91 -7.25
CA PRO A 92 -8.76 13.55 -6.37
C PRO A 92 -8.56 12.03 -6.28
N PHE A 93 -7.31 11.58 -6.22
CA PHE A 93 -6.97 10.19 -5.94
C PHE A 93 -7.33 9.86 -4.50
N LYS A 94 -7.96 8.70 -4.30
CA LYS A 94 -8.44 8.25 -2.98
C LYS A 94 -7.30 7.78 -2.09
N LEU A 95 -6.41 6.96 -2.66
CA LEU A 95 -5.36 6.29 -1.88
C LEU A 95 -4.11 6.05 -2.72
N TRP A 96 -2.96 6.33 -2.15
CA TRP A 96 -1.65 5.91 -2.64
C TRP A 96 -0.98 5.00 -1.61
N VAL A 97 -0.67 3.77 -2.02
CA VAL A 97 0.06 2.80 -1.20
C VAL A 97 1.42 2.56 -1.82
N HIS A 98 2.46 2.45 -1.00
CA HIS A 98 3.73 1.88 -1.41
C HIS A 98 4.33 1.00 -0.32
N THR A 99 5.30 0.17 -0.69
CA THR A 99 5.92 -0.81 0.23
C THR A 99 7.38 -0.52 0.50
N HIS A 100 7.84 -0.79 1.72
CA HIS A 100 9.23 -0.92 2.14
C HIS A 100 9.52 -2.38 2.54
N PRO A 101 9.80 -3.30 1.59
CA PRO A 101 9.89 -4.74 1.86
C PRO A 101 11.04 -5.16 2.78
N ARG A 102 12.02 -4.28 3.02
CA ARG A 102 13.21 -4.55 3.85
C ARG A 102 13.36 -3.58 5.02
N PHE A 103 12.42 -2.66 5.21
CA PHE A 103 12.56 -1.57 6.18
C PHE A 103 11.29 -1.38 6.99
N ALA A 104 11.38 -0.49 7.98
CA ALA A 104 10.22 -0.07 8.71
C ALA A 104 9.24 0.71 7.80
N ALA A 105 7.97 0.76 8.19
CA ALA A 105 7.03 1.70 7.62
C ALA A 105 7.36 3.12 8.13
N TYR A 106 7.96 3.95 7.27
CA TYR A 106 8.30 5.34 7.56
C TYR A 106 8.17 6.16 6.29
N TRP A 107 7.96 7.48 6.42
CA TRP A 107 7.94 8.39 5.28
C TRP A 107 9.36 8.82 4.92
N SER A 108 9.88 8.32 3.80
CA SER A 108 11.20 8.67 3.27
C SER A 108 11.23 10.07 2.67
N GLY A 109 12.42 10.55 2.28
CA GLY A 109 12.57 11.81 1.52
C GLY A 109 11.86 11.75 0.16
N THR A 110 11.85 10.58 -0.49
CA THR A 110 11.12 10.36 -1.76
C THR A 110 9.61 10.42 -1.52
N ASP A 111 9.14 9.84 -0.42
CA ASP A 111 7.72 9.75 -0.10
C ASP A 111 7.18 11.12 0.27
N THR A 112 7.86 11.83 1.18
CA THR A 112 7.48 13.19 1.59
C THR A 112 7.52 14.18 0.42
N ASN A 113 8.45 14.04 -0.52
CA ASN A 113 8.41 14.81 -1.77
C ASN A 113 7.17 14.46 -2.61
N SER A 114 6.82 13.18 -2.73
CA SER A 114 5.61 12.73 -3.45
C SER A 114 4.33 13.26 -2.81
N LEU A 115 4.20 13.18 -1.49
CA LEU A 115 3.06 13.73 -0.73
C LEU A 115 2.97 15.26 -0.85
N SER A 116 4.12 15.95 -0.87
CA SER A 116 4.14 17.40 -1.08
C SER A 116 3.56 17.80 -2.44
N LEU A 117 3.89 17.05 -3.49
CA LEU A 117 3.35 17.26 -4.84
C LEU A 117 1.88 16.82 -4.96
N GLY A 118 1.51 15.76 -4.24
CA GLY A 118 0.16 15.20 -4.20
C GLY A 118 -0.83 15.95 -3.32
N ALA A 119 -0.40 16.95 -2.54
CA ALA A 119 -1.21 17.57 -1.49
C ALA A 119 -2.52 18.22 -1.98
N GLY A 120 -2.62 18.58 -3.27
CA GLY A 120 -3.86 19.10 -3.86
C GLY A 120 -4.75 18.05 -4.53
N ILE A 121 -4.30 16.81 -4.64
CA ILE A 121 -4.91 15.78 -5.51
C ILE A 121 -4.96 14.38 -4.91
N LEU A 122 -4.47 14.14 -3.69
CA LEU A 122 -4.43 12.83 -3.05
C LEU A 122 -5.01 12.93 -1.63
N GLU A 123 -6.02 12.11 -1.34
CA GLU A 123 -6.76 12.11 -0.09
C GLU A 123 -6.02 11.39 1.04
N THR A 124 -5.50 10.18 0.76
CA THR A 124 -4.80 9.37 1.77
C THR A 124 -3.59 8.68 1.17
N ALA A 125 -2.62 8.36 2.03
CA ALA A 125 -1.45 7.60 1.68
C ALA A 125 -1.10 6.57 2.76
N MET A 126 -0.46 5.48 2.34
CA MET A 126 0.01 4.45 3.26
C MET A 126 1.36 3.87 2.80
N VAL A 127 2.27 3.68 3.76
CA VAL A 127 3.51 2.94 3.54
C VAL A 127 3.47 1.61 4.30
N LEU A 128 3.64 0.51 3.57
CA LEU A 128 3.62 -0.86 4.11
C LEU A 128 5.04 -1.28 4.48
N GLY A 129 5.25 -1.72 5.71
CA GLY A 129 6.56 -2.15 6.20
C GLY A 129 6.44 -2.93 7.51
N GLN A 130 7.55 -3.02 8.24
CA GLN A 130 7.51 -3.47 9.64
C GLN A 130 7.30 -2.28 10.59
N PRO A 131 6.57 -2.43 11.70
CA PRO A 131 5.81 -3.60 12.14
C PRO A 131 4.45 -3.78 11.45
N GLY A 132 4.04 -2.83 10.61
CA GLY A 132 2.81 -2.86 9.83
C GLY A 132 2.61 -1.55 9.05
N PRO A 133 1.41 -1.28 8.52
CA PRO A 133 1.15 -0.09 7.72
C PRO A 133 1.25 1.20 8.54
N LYS A 134 1.86 2.24 7.96
CA LYS A 134 1.82 3.62 8.45
C LYS A 134 0.95 4.46 7.52
N HIS A 135 0.01 5.19 8.09
CA HIS A 135 -0.98 5.97 7.36
C HIS A 135 -0.65 7.48 7.39
N SER A 136 -1.20 8.19 6.41
CA SER A 136 -1.23 9.64 6.39
C SER A 136 -2.45 10.11 5.61
N SER A 137 -3.21 11.00 6.22
CA SER A 137 -4.45 11.54 5.69
C SER A 137 -4.28 13.03 5.38
N ASN A 138 -4.79 13.45 4.23
CA ASN A 138 -4.73 14.84 3.80
C ASN A 138 -5.91 15.63 4.34
N ARG A 139 -5.70 16.36 5.44
CA ARG A 139 -6.72 17.15 6.13
C ARG A 139 -7.36 18.27 5.31
N SER A 140 -6.81 18.58 4.15
CA SER A 140 -7.41 19.54 3.22
C SER A 140 -8.49 18.93 2.32
N LEU A 141 -8.54 17.60 2.23
CA LEU A 141 -9.46 16.84 1.38
C LEU A 141 -10.38 15.91 2.19
N VAL A 142 -9.93 15.41 3.32
CA VAL A 142 -10.69 14.51 4.21
C VAL A 142 -10.74 15.03 5.64
N GLU A 143 -11.77 14.64 6.39
CA GLU A 143 -11.83 14.90 7.83
C GLU A 143 -10.82 14.00 8.56
N VAL A 144 -10.03 14.59 9.44
CA VAL A 144 -9.03 13.86 10.24
C VAL A 144 -9.25 14.11 11.72
N GLY A 145 -8.98 13.08 12.53
CA GLY A 145 -9.01 13.17 14.00
C GLY A 145 -7.64 13.41 14.62
N ASP A 146 -6.56 13.32 13.84
CA ASP A 146 -5.18 13.51 14.30
C ASP A 146 -4.67 14.93 14.01
N ASP A 147 -4.03 15.53 15.01
CA ASP A 147 -3.42 16.85 14.95
C ASP A 147 -1.91 16.81 14.63
N SER A 148 -1.28 15.63 14.67
CA SER A 148 0.12 15.40 14.30
C SER A 148 0.30 15.54 12.79
N MET A 149 1.36 16.22 12.34
CA MET A 149 1.59 16.53 10.93
C MET A 149 3.02 16.17 10.51
N LEU A 150 3.20 15.75 9.25
CA LEU A 150 4.54 15.44 8.69
C LEU A 150 5.48 16.65 8.67
N SER A 151 4.93 17.86 8.67
CA SER A 151 5.68 19.09 8.88
C SER A 151 4.80 20.19 9.46
N GLU A 152 5.41 21.15 10.16
CA GLU A 152 4.70 22.33 10.67
C GLU A 152 4.30 23.31 9.56
N GLN A 153 4.96 23.28 8.40
CA GLN A 153 4.79 24.25 7.32
C GLN A 153 4.81 23.61 5.93
N GLY A 154 4.35 24.38 4.94
CA GLY A 154 4.33 23.94 3.54
C GLY A 154 3.29 22.85 3.26
N PRO A 155 3.37 22.20 2.09
CA PRO A 155 2.39 21.18 1.68
C PRO A 155 2.27 20.01 2.67
N LEU A 156 3.36 19.63 3.33
CA LEU A 156 3.38 18.54 4.32
C LEU A 156 2.59 18.84 5.60
N SER A 157 2.28 20.11 5.88
CA SER A 157 1.39 20.48 6.98
C SER A 157 -0.09 20.17 6.73
N GLN A 158 -0.40 19.60 5.57
CA GLN A 158 -1.72 19.08 5.23
C GLN A 158 -1.85 17.58 5.52
N TRP A 159 -0.75 16.90 5.82
CA TRP A 159 -0.67 15.45 5.94
C TRP A 159 -0.43 15.03 7.38
N THR A 160 -1.26 14.12 7.90
CA THR A 160 -1.09 13.59 9.25
C THR A 160 0.17 12.73 9.38
N ASP A 161 0.77 12.65 10.56
CA ASP A 161 1.90 11.76 10.85
C ASP A 161 1.50 10.70 11.90
N GLU A 162 0.68 9.74 11.47
CA GLU A 162 0.14 8.68 12.33
C GLU A 162 1.21 7.61 12.59
N GLU A 163 1.24 7.01 13.78
CA GLU A 163 2.16 5.90 14.08
C GLU A 163 1.82 4.64 13.25
N PRO A 164 2.80 3.77 12.91
CA PRO A 164 2.52 2.51 12.25
C PRO A 164 1.61 1.61 13.11
N VAL A 165 0.58 1.04 12.49
CA VAL A 165 -0.29 0.03 13.10
C VAL A 165 0.40 -1.33 12.97
N PRO A 166 0.69 -2.07 14.05
CA PRO A 166 1.23 -3.43 13.94
C PRO A 166 0.31 -4.35 13.13
N TRP A 167 0.86 -5.26 12.32
CA TRP A 167 0.05 -6.17 11.51
C TRP A 167 -1.00 -6.97 12.31
N SER A 168 -0.68 -7.37 13.56
CA SER A 168 -1.64 -8.03 14.46
C SER A 168 -2.89 -7.19 14.72
N ASP A 169 -2.69 -5.89 14.94
CA ASP A 169 -3.74 -4.95 15.26
C ASP A 169 -4.51 -4.61 13.98
N TRP A 170 -3.80 -4.46 12.86
CA TRP A 170 -4.40 -4.27 11.54
C TRP A 170 -5.34 -5.43 11.16
N TYR A 171 -4.95 -6.68 11.40
CA TYR A 171 -5.83 -7.83 11.17
C TYR A 171 -7.09 -7.75 12.03
N ALA A 172 -6.96 -7.42 13.32
CA ALA A 172 -8.10 -7.27 14.22
C ALA A 172 -9.05 -6.14 13.79
N GLU A 173 -8.50 -4.99 13.39
CA GLU A 173 -9.25 -3.81 12.93
C GLU A 173 -10.00 -4.07 11.61
N ASN A 174 -9.45 -4.92 10.75
CA ASN A 174 -10.02 -5.25 9.45
C ASN A 174 -10.82 -6.57 9.47
N ASN A 175 -11.06 -7.15 10.64
CA ASN A 175 -11.78 -8.43 10.83
C ASN A 175 -11.20 -9.58 10.00
N ILE A 176 -9.86 -9.66 9.90
CA ILE A 176 -9.15 -10.72 9.19
C ILE A 176 -8.79 -11.81 10.19
N GLU A 177 -9.31 -13.02 9.99
CA GLU A 177 -9.02 -14.15 10.85
C GLU A 177 -7.58 -14.67 10.65
N VAL A 178 -6.76 -14.62 11.70
CA VAL A 178 -5.43 -15.23 11.74
C VAL A 178 -5.47 -16.52 12.54
N GLU A 179 -5.00 -17.62 11.96
CA GLU A 179 -4.79 -18.85 12.72
C GLU A 179 -3.69 -18.61 13.77
N VAL A 180 -4.08 -18.54 15.04
CA VAL A 180 -3.14 -18.47 16.14
C VAL A 180 -2.66 -19.89 16.41
N GLU A 181 -1.46 -20.26 15.96
CA GLU A 181 -0.82 -21.49 16.45
C GLU A 181 -0.64 -21.36 17.97
N ALA A 182 -1.30 -22.26 18.71
CA ALA A 182 -1.30 -22.33 20.18
C ALA A 182 -0.05 -23.02 20.75
#